data_AF-A0A241WHY5-F1
#
_entry.id   AF-A0A241WHY5-F1
#
_cell.length_a   1.000
_cell.length_b   1.000
_cell.length_c   1.000
_cell.angle_alpha   90.00
_cell.angle_beta   90.00
_cell.angle_gamma   90.00
#
_symmetry.space_group_name_H-M   'P 1'
#
loop_
_entity.id
_entity.type
_entity.pdbx_description
1 polymer ?
#
loop_
_entity_poly.entity_id
_entity_poly.type
_entity_poly.pdbx_seq_one_letter_code
_entity_poly.pdbx_strand_id
1 'polypeptide(L)'
;MINEYRNAIRDHINRFIDQGKLNQLIVWDIQYDEAKDPTLLSLRIYGSRQYTDVIQVACGTSGIWEQFPVNRIAVPLIADVLRFRREYL
;
A
#
# COMPACT_ATOMS: atom_id res chain seq x y z
N MET A 1 5.29 -7.63 15.65
CA MET A 1 4.69 -6.28 15.57
C MET A 1 4.77 -5.68 14.17
N ILE A 2 5.85 -5.02 13.71
CA ILE A 2 5.82 -4.34 12.39
C ILE A 2 5.70 -5.31 11.20
N ASN A 3 6.27 -6.51 11.32
CA ASN A 3 6.15 -7.55 10.29
C ASN A 3 4.74 -8.16 10.23
N GLU A 4 4.06 -8.27 11.39
CA GLU A 4 2.67 -8.73 11.45
C GLU A 4 1.73 -7.70 10.84
N TYR A 5 1.94 -6.42 11.13
CA TYR A 5 1.21 -5.33 10.49
C TYR A 5 1.33 -5.37 8.96
N ARG A 6 2.57 -5.51 8.45
CA ARG A 6 2.82 -5.62 7.00
C ARG A 6 2.18 -6.86 6.38
N ASN A 7 2.22 -7.99 7.09
CA ASN A 7 1.57 -9.21 6.62
C ASN A 7 0.05 -9.08 6.62
N ALA A 8 -0.55 -8.48 7.66
CA ALA A 8 -1.98 -8.25 7.74
C ALA A 8 -2.48 -7.34 6.60
N ILE A 9 -1.72 -6.31 6.24
CA ILE A 9 -2.02 -5.47 5.08
C ILE A 9 -1.95 -6.27 3.77
N ARG A 10 -0.88 -7.05 3.58
CA ARG A 10 -0.72 -7.88 2.38
C ARG A 10 -1.89 -8.85 2.22
N ASP A 11 -2.24 -9.54 3.29
CA ASP A 11 -3.33 -10.52 3.32
C ASP A 11 -4.68 -9.85 3.07
N HIS A 12 -4.89 -8.63 3.59
CA HIS A 12 -6.08 -7.83 3.30
C HIS A 12 -6.17 -7.52 1.81
N ILE A 13 -5.12 -6.93 1.22
CA ILE A 13 -5.09 -6.60 -0.22
C ILE A 13 -5.37 -7.85 -1.07
N ASN A 14 -4.64 -8.93 -0.84
CA ASN A 14 -4.78 -10.17 -1.61
C ASN A 14 -6.20 -10.74 -1.49
N ARG A 15 -6.78 -10.76 -0.28
CA ARG A 15 -8.14 -11.24 -0.05
C ARG A 15 -9.18 -10.45 -0.85
N PHE A 16 -9.03 -9.12 -0.95
CA PHE A 16 -9.95 -8.30 -1.73
C PHE A 16 -9.77 -8.44 -3.24
N ILE A 17 -8.53 -8.64 -3.70
CA ILE A 17 -8.22 -8.95 -5.09
C ILE A 17 -8.83 -10.30 -5.48
N ASP A 18 -8.61 -11.35 -4.68
CA ASP A 18 -9.13 -12.70 -4.94
C ASP A 18 -10.68 -12.74 -4.92
N GLN A 19 -11.30 -11.92 -4.08
CA GLN A 19 -12.76 -11.76 -4.04
C GLN A 19 -13.32 -10.88 -5.17
N GLY A 20 -12.48 -10.27 -6.00
CA GLY A 20 -12.89 -9.32 -7.04
C GLY A 20 -13.49 -8.02 -6.50
N LYS A 21 -13.30 -7.72 -5.21
CA LYS A 21 -13.88 -6.55 -4.52
C LYS A 21 -12.93 -5.36 -4.56
N LEU A 22 -12.60 -4.93 -5.78
CA LEU A 22 -11.74 -3.76 -6.02
C LEU A 22 -12.36 -2.45 -5.53
N ASN A 23 -13.68 -2.41 -5.31
CA ASN A 23 -14.37 -1.25 -4.74
C ASN A 23 -13.99 -0.97 -3.27
N GLN A 24 -13.38 -1.93 -2.58
CA GLN A 24 -12.86 -1.75 -1.21
C GLN A 24 -11.35 -1.48 -1.18
N LEU A 25 -10.73 -1.32 -2.35
CA LEU A 25 -9.33 -0.93 -2.51
C LEU A 25 -9.27 0.37 -3.30
N ILE A 26 -8.17 1.10 -3.13
CA ILE A 26 -7.83 2.21 -4.00
C ILE A 26 -6.97 1.63 -5.11
N VAL A 27 -7.43 1.77 -6.34
CA VAL A 27 -6.67 1.38 -7.53
C VAL A 27 -5.89 2.61 -7.99
N TRP A 28 -4.57 2.47 -8.12
CA TRP A 28 -3.69 3.55 -8.52
C TRP A 28 -2.78 3.11 -9.66
N ASP A 29 -2.72 3.91 -10.72
CA ASP A 29 -1.82 3.69 -11.85
C ASP A 29 -0.52 4.48 -11.60
N ILE A 30 0.52 3.79 -11.11
CA ILE A 30 1.81 4.41 -10.75
C ILE A 30 2.44 5.01 -12.00
N GLN A 31 2.81 6.29 -11.91
CA GLN A 31 3.56 6.99 -12.95
C GLN A 31 5.07 6.84 -12.76
N TYR A 32 5.85 7.06 -13.82
CA TYR A 32 7.31 6.88 -13.81
C TYR A 32 8.04 7.79 -12.81
N ASP A 33 7.51 8.99 -12.55
CA ASP A 33 8.01 9.91 -11.52
C ASP A 33 7.70 9.42 -10.11
N GLU A 34 6.50 8.87 -9.90
CA GLU A 34 6.05 8.31 -8.61
C GLU A 34 6.80 7.03 -8.23
N ALA A 35 7.18 6.22 -9.23
CA ALA A 35 7.89 4.97 -9.01
C ALA A 35 9.28 5.14 -8.36
N LYS A 36 9.80 6.36 -8.32
CA LYS A 36 11.10 6.70 -7.72
C LYS A 36 10.98 7.21 -6.29
N ASP A 37 9.80 7.65 -5.86
CA ASP A 37 9.58 8.24 -4.54
C ASP A 37 8.31 7.68 -3.86
N PRO A 38 8.45 6.69 -2.96
CA PRO A 38 7.31 6.14 -2.22
C PRO A 38 6.64 7.16 -1.30
N THR A 39 7.37 8.19 -0.84
CA THR A 39 6.81 9.23 0.02
C THR A 39 5.85 10.12 -0.77
N LEU A 40 6.17 10.41 -2.03
CA LEU A 40 5.31 11.14 -2.95
C LEU A 40 4.04 10.34 -3.27
N LEU A 41 4.20 9.04 -3.53
CA LEU A 41 3.08 8.15 -3.82
C LEU A 41 2.12 8.03 -2.61
N SER A 42 2.66 7.86 -1.41
CA SER A 42 1.87 7.88 -0.16
C SER A 42 1.13 9.21 0.03
N LEU A 43 1.79 10.34 -0.28
CA LEU A 43 1.16 11.66 -0.20
C LEU A 43 0.00 11.80 -1.18
N ARG A 44 0.12 11.31 -2.42
CA ARG A 44 -0.94 11.39 -3.43
C ARG A 44 -2.13 10.50 -3.12
N ILE A 45 -1.87 9.29 -2.62
CA ILE A 45 -2.93 8.31 -2.32
C ILE A 45 -3.65 8.66 -1.01
N TYR A 46 -2.91 8.93 0.05
CA TYR A 46 -3.46 9.06 1.41
C TYR A 46 -3.45 10.48 1.97
N GLY A 47 -2.89 11.46 1.24
CA GLY A 47 -2.71 12.83 1.74
C GLY A 47 -1.62 12.95 2.81
N SER A 48 -0.82 11.91 3.05
CA SER A 48 0.23 11.91 4.08
C SER A 48 1.43 11.06 3.66
N ARG A 49 2.63 11.47 4.08
CA ARG A 49 3.89 10.75 3.82
C ARG A 49 4.17 9.63 4.84
N GLN A 50 3.28 9.39 5.79
CA GLN A 50 3.50 8.45 6.89
C GLN A 50 3.23 6.98 6.54
N TYR A 51 2.64 6.69 5.37
CA TYR A 51 2.14 5.36 5.01
C TYR A 51 2.98 4.69 3.90
N THR A 52 4.27 5.02 3.82
CA THR A 52 5.19 4.49 2.80
C THR A 52 5.39 2.98 2.91
N ASP A 53 5.30 2.44 4.11
CA ASP A 53 5.32 1.02 4.41
C ASP A 53 4.13 0.27 3.79
N VAL A 54 2.94 0.88 3.80
CA VAL A 54 1.74 0.32 3.15
C VAL A 54 1.94 0.23 1.63
N ILE A 55 2.51 1.28 1.04
CA ILE A 55 2.80 1.34 -0.40
C ILE A 55 3.84 0.27 -0.78
N GLN A 56 4.89 0.11 0.01
CA GLN A 56 5.88 -0.96 -0.18
C GLN A 56 5.24 -2.35 -0.18
N VAL A 57 4.38 -2.62 0.80
CA VAL A 57 3.68 -3.90 0.90
C VAL A 57 2.78 -4.13 -0.32
N ALA A 58 2.03 -3.12 -0.75
CA ALA A 58 1.14 -3.21 -1.90
C ALA A 58 1.88 -3.45 -3.22
N CYS A 59 3.06 -2.85 -3.37
CA CYS A 59 3.91 -3.05 -4.53
C CYS A 59 4.76 -4.33 -4.46
N GLY A 60 4.73 -5.05 -3.33
CA GLY A 60 5.55 -6.24 -3.11
C GLY A 60 7.04 -5.96 -2.94
N THR A 61 7.44 -4.71 -2.72
CA THR A 61 8.85 -4.32 -2.53
C THR A 61 9.22 -4.35 -1.06
N SER A 62 10.46 -4.77 -0.77
CA SER A 62 10.96 -4.85 0.61
C SER A 62 11.85 -3.65 0.98
N GLY A 63 12.29 -2.85 -0.01
CA GLY A 63 13.15 -1.69 0.20
C GLY A 63 12.67 -0.42 -0.49
N ILE A 64 12.95 0.73 0.12
CA ILE A 64 12.72 2.09 -0.45
C ILE A 64 13.49 2.28 -1.77
N TRP A 65 14.60 1.56 -1.94
CA TRP A 65 15.52 1.66 -3.08
C TRP A 65 15.12 0.81 -4.29
N GLU A 66 14.09 -0.04 -4.17
CA GLU A 66 13.59 -0.83 -5.29
C GLU A 66 12.67 0.04 -6.15
N GLN A 67 12.92 0.05 -7.46
CA GLN A 67 12.05 0.76 -8.40
C GLN A 67 10.67 0.11 -8.34
N PHE A 68 9.67 0.88 -7.96
CA PHE A 68 8.30 0.42 -7.95
C PHE A 68 7.85 0.07 -9.37
N PRO A 69 7.05 -0.99 -9.54
CA PRO A 69 6.55 -1.33 -10.86
C PRO A 69 5.67 -0.18 -11.38
N VAL A 70 5.92 0.27 -12.61
CA VAL A 70 5.09 1.27 -13.29
C VAL A 70 3.84 0.56 -13.82
N ASN A 71 3.00 0.10 -12.90
CA ASN A 71 1.80 -0.66 -13.19
C ASN A 71 0.65 -0.22 -12.27
N ARG A 72 -0.52 -0.78 -12.55
CA ARG A 72 -1.69 -0.64 -11.71
C ARG A 72 -1.49 -1.39 -10.41
N ILE A 73 -1.47 -0.68 -9.29
CA ILE A 73 -1.45 -1.26 -7.95
C ILE A 73 -2.80 -1.11 -7.27
N ALA A 74 -3.05 -1.99 -6.30
CA ALA A 74 -4.19 -1.88 -5.41
C ALA A 74 -3.68 -1.68 -3.98
N VAL A 75 -4.15 -0.63 -3.33
CA VAL A 75 -3.78 -0.28 -1.95
C VAL A 75 -5.02 -0.29 -1.07
N PRO A 76 -4.90 -0.58 0.23
CA PRO A 76 -6.04 -0.59 1.14
C PRO A 76 -6.58 0.83 1.36
N LEU A 77 -7.83 0.93 1.83
CA LEU A 77 -8.38 2.20 2.27
C LEU A 77 -7.66 2.71 3.51
N ILE A 78 -7.60 4.03 3.68
CA ILE A 78 -6.98 4.66 4.85
C ILE A 78 -7.63 4.21 6.17
N ALA A 79 -8.94 3.94 6.15
CA ALA A 79 -9.66 3.43 7.31
C ALA A 79 -9.13 2.05 7.75
N ASP A 80 -8.84 1.15 6.81
CA ASP A 80 -8.27 -0.17 7.11
C ASP A 80 -6.83 -0.04 7.60
N VAL A 81 -6.02 0.82 6.98
CA VAL A 81 -4.64 1.13 7.43
C VAL A 81 -4.64 1.59 8.89
N LEU A 82 -5.52 2.53 9.25
CA LEU A 82 -5.66 3.03 10.62
C LEU A 82 -6.22 1.98 11.59
N ARG A 83 -7.00 1.01 11.11
CA ARG A 83 -7.46 -0.13 11.93
C ARG A 83 -6.28 -1.05 12.24
N PHE A 84 -5.57 -1.50 11.22
CA PHE A 84 -4.39 -2.37 11.39
C PHE A 84 -3.30 -1.70 12.22
N ARG A 85 -3.09 -0.40 12.07
CA ARG A 85 -2.10 0.33 12.87
C ARG A 85 -2.45 0.38 14.35
N ARG A 86 -3.72 0.33 14.72
CA ARG A 86 -4.15 0.24 16.12
C ARG A 86 -4.08 -1.18 16.69
N GLU A 87 -4.12 -2.18 15.83
CA GLU A 87 -4.18 -3.59 16.22
C GLU A 87 -2.79 -4.21 16.37
N TYR A 88 -1.82 -3.79 15.55
CA TYR A 88 -0.50 -4.43 15.43
C TYR A 88 0.70 -3.54 15.84
N LEU A 89 0.48 -2.25 16.09
CA LEU A 89 1.49 -1.23 16.41
C LEU A 89 1.13 -0.52 17.71
#